data_AF-A0A1H9SA69-F1
#
_entry.id   AF-A0A1H9SA69-F1
#
_cell.length_a   1.000
_cell.length_b   1.000
_cell.length_c   1.000
_cell.angle_alpha   90.00
_cell.angle_beta   90.00
_cell.angle_gamma   90.00
#
_symmetry.space_group_name_H-M   'P 1'
#
loop_
_entity.id
_entity.type
_entity.pdbx_description
1 polymer ?
#
loop_
_entity_poly.entity_id
_entity_poly.type
_entity_poly.pdbx_seq_one_letter_code
_entity_poly.pdbx_strand_id
1 'polypeptide(L)'
;MSRRRSLVWLGLTPEPERELPPSVAALRSPPTDSAAERRRLQRLILHGSERRWLRYLDEVADLVTRVANGTSPGDRRAARLAAEVILDHHRMLIGLPGTAYARTAGRRRALESALRDLHAGSPASGGADEAEDTAPPHDAATHPGGHA
;
A
#
# COMPACT_ATOMS: atom_id res chain seq x y z
N MET A 1 37.75 12.20 -11.08
CA MET A 1 36.46 12.95 -11.02
C MET A 1 35.42 12.11 -10.31
N SER A 2 35.20 12.36 -9.02
CA SER A 2 34.22 11.64 -8.20
C SER A 2 32.81 11.88 -8.75
N ARG A 3 32.18 10.85 -9.33
CA ARG A 3 30.74 10.85 -9.59
C ARG A 3 30.05 11.10 -8.25
N ARG A 4 29.54 12.31 -8.00
CA ARG A 4 28.60 12.53 -6.90
C ARG A 4 27.53 11.47 -7.04
N ARG A 5 27.42 10.57 -6.07
CA ARG A 5 26.33 9.60 -5.99
C ARG A 5 25.06 10.43 -5.85
N SER A 6 24.37 10.69 -6.96
CA SER A 6 23.10 11.38 -6.95
C SER A 6 22.14 10.51 -6.14
N LEU A 7 21.85 10.91 -4.90
CA LEU A 7 20.87 10.26 -4.02
C LEU A 7 19.44 10.71 -4.34
N VAL A 8 19.26 11.40 -5.45
CA VAL A 8 17.98 11.97 -5.86
C VAL A 8 16.93 10.89 -6.16
N TRP A 9 17.35 9.67 -6.48
CA TRP A 9 16.47 8.51 -6.59
C TRP A 9 15.97 7.99 -5.22
N LEU A 10 16.48 8.50 -4.10
CA LEU A 10 15.93 8.27 -2.76
C LEU A 10 14.87 9.31 -2.37
N GLY A 11 14.38 10.10 -3.33
CA GLY A 11 13.23 10.99 -3.15
C GLY A 11 11.93 10.21 -3.00
N LEU A 12 11.83 9.41 -1.95
CA LEU A 12 10.58 8.97 -1.36
C LEU A 12 10.41 9.82 -0.10
N THR A 13 9.22 10.35 0.12
CA THR A 13 8.92 11.16 1.30
C THR A 13 9.04 10.31 2.59
N PRO A 14 9.60 10.85 3.70
CA PRO A 14 10.07 10.02 4.82
C PRO A 14 8.96 9.36 5.67
N GLU A 15 7.74 9.89 5.72
CA GLU A 15 6.62 9.24 6.43
C GLU A 15 6.19 7.91 5.77
N PRO A 16 5.86 7.87 4.46
CA PRO A 16 5.38 6.64 3.81
C PRO A 16 6.46 5.58 3.52
N GLU A 17 7.75 5.93 3.50
CA GLU A 17 8.85 4.97 3.34
C GLU A 17 8.86 3.87 4.40
N ARG A 18 8.39 4.18 5.62
CA ARG A 18 8.30 3.21 6.71
C ARG A 18 7.26 2.14 6.45
N GLU A 19 6.21 2.47 5.69
CA GLU A 19 5.06 1.60 5.42
C GLU A 19 5.23 0.79 4.13
N LEU A 20 6.20 1.15 3.29
CA LEU A 20 6.50 0.45 2.04
C LEU A 20 6.97 -1.00 2.28
N PRO A 21 7.94 -1.30 3.17
CA PRO A 21 8.33 -2.68 3.45
C PRO A 21 7.18 -3.60 3.91
N PRO A 22 6.35 -3.24 4.91
CA PRO A 22 5.22 -4.09 5.30
C PRO A 22 4.16 -4.21 4.20
N SER A 23 3.89 -3.13 3.44
CA SER A 23 2.95 -3.18 2.31
C SER A 23 3.41 -4.13 1.21
N VAL A 24 4.68 -4.03 0.78
CA VAL A 24 5.24 -4.94 -0.23
C VAL A 24 5.26 -6.38 0.27
N ALA A 25 5.58 -6.58 1.55
CA ALA A 25 5.59 -7.90 2.15
C ALA A 25 4.21 -8.57 2.11
N ALA A 26 3.14 -7.80 2.35
CA ALA A 26 1.76 -8.24 2.25
C ALA A 26 1.28 -8.48 0.81
N LEU A 27 1.87 -7.81 -0.19
CA LEU A 27 1.53 -7.98 -1.60
C LEU A 27 2.17 -9.22 -2.24
N ARG A 28 3.22 -9.81 -1.64
CA ARG A 28 3.84 -11.02 -2.19
C ARG A 28 2.92 -12.23 -2.01
N SER A 29 3.04 -13.17 -2.94
CA SER A 29 2.36 -14.47 -2.87
C SER A 29 3.38 -15.61 -2.95
N PRO A 30 3.62 -16.35 -1.85
CA PRO A 30 3.06 -16.13 -0.50
C PRO A 30 3.57 -14.83 0.15
N PRO A 31 2.84 -14.27 1.14
CA PRO A 31 3.31 -13.12 1.92
C PRO A 31 4.67 -13.39 2.54
N THR A 32 5.53 -12.38 2.61
CA THR A 32 6.87 -12.52 3.19
C THR A 32 7.02 -11.76 4.50
N ASP A 33 8.15 -11.96 5.18
CA ASP A 33 8.48 -11.22 6.40
C ASP A 33 8.83 -9.76 6.06
N SER A 34 8.13 -8.82 6.70
CA SER A 34 8.39 -7.39 6.58
C SER A 34 9.83 -7.00 6.94
N ALA A 35 10.47 -7.71 7.88
CA ALA A 35 11.87 -7.45 8.23
C ALA A 35 12.83 -7.92 7.14
N ALA A 36 12.51 -9.00 6.41
CA ALA A 36 13.27 -9.43 5.25
C ALA A 36 13.17 -8.41 4.10
N GLU A 37 11.98 -7.87 3.85
CA GLU A 37 11.76 -6.81 2.86
C GLU A 37 12.48 -5.51 3.26
N ARG A 38 12.44 -5.15 4.55
CA ARG A 38 13.19 -4.01 5.09
C ARG A 38 14.70 -4.17 4.90
N ARG A 39 15.26 -5.36 5.16
CA ARG A 39 16.70 -5.64 4.91
C ARG A 39 17.03 -5.58 3.41
N ARG A 40 16.11 -5.98 2.53
CA ARG A 40 16.29 -5.88 1.07
C ARG A 40 16.34 -4.41 0.64
N LEU A 41 15.40 -3.59 1.10
CA LEU A 41 15.36 -2.15 0.88
C LEU A 41 16.61 -1.45 1.44
N GLN A 42 17.00 -1.73 2.69
CA GLN A 42 18.21 -1.16 3.29
C GLN A 42 19.47 -1.49 2.48
N ARG A 43 19.64 -2.75 2.03
CA ARG A 43 20.77 -3.11 1.17
C ARG A 43 20.72 -2.38 -0.18
N LEU A 44 19.53 -2.19 -0.73
CA LEU A 44 19.33 -1.47 -1.98
C LEU A 44 19.64 0.03 -1.85
N ILE A 45 19.29 0.64 -0.73
CA ILE A 45 19.57 2.04 -0.42
C ILE A 45 21.08 2.24 -0.19
N LEU A 46 21.69 1.41 0.66
CA LEU A 46 23.08 1.56 1.09
C LEU A 46 24.09 1.11 0.04
N HIS A 47 23.77 0.10 -0.77
CA HIS A 47 24.72 -0.55 -1.68
C HIS A 47 24.18 -0.73 -3.11
N GLY A 48 22.96 -0.25 -3.38
CA GLY A 48 22.36 -0.37 -4.70
C GLY A 48 22.83 0.68 -5.68
N SER A 49 22.27 0.57 -6.88
CA SER A 49 22.39 1.56 -7.94
C SER A 49 21.00 2.02 -8.34
N GLU A 50 20.91 3.20 -8.96
CA GLU A 50 19.68 3.73 -9.54
C GLU A 50 18.97 2.68 -10.41
N ARG A 51 19.70 1.89 -11.21
CA ARG A 51 19.12 0.81 -12.03
C ARG A 51 18.45 -0.27 -11.18
N ARG A 52 19.10 -0.68 -10.08
CA ARG A 52 18.58 -1.69 -9.16
C ARG A 52 17.38 -1.16 -8.38
N TRP A 53 17.40 0.13 -8.05
CA TRP A 53 16.29 0.84 -7.44
C TRP A 53 15.07 0.92 -8.36
N LEU A 54 15.25 1.39 -9.59
CA LEU A 54 14.16 1.44 -10.57
C LEU A 54 13.58 0.05 -10.83
N ARG A 55 14.43 -0.98 -10.95
CA ARG A 55 13.94 -2.36 -11.08
C ARG A 55 13.12 -2.81 -9.86
N TYR A 56 13.52 -2.42 -8.66
CA TYR A 56 12.73 -2.72 -7.46
C TYR A 56 11.35 -2.06 -7.52
N LEU A 57 11.28 -0.78 -7.93
CA LEU A 57 10.00 -0.08 -8.10
C LEU A 57 9.13 -0.76 -9.17
N ASP A 58 9.74 -1.33 -10.20
CA ASP A 58 9.03 -2.08 -11.25
C ASP A 58 8.41 -3.35 -10.70
N GLU A 59 9.19 -4.13 -9.95
CA GLU A 59 8.72 -5.34 -9.29
C GLU A 59 7.51 -5.03 -8.38
N VAL A 60 7.53 -3.89 -7.67
CA VAL A 60 6.41 -3.48 -6.80
C VAL A 60 5.22 -2.98 -7.61
N ALA A 61 5.42 -2.21 -8.68
CA ALA A 61 4.35 -1.76 -9.57
C ALA A 61 3.60 -2.93 -10.22
N ASP A 62 4.33 -4.00 -10.58
CA ASP A 62 3.75 -5.23 -11.11
C ASP A 62 2.93 -5.98 -10.04
N LEU A 63 3.36 -5.98 -8.78
CA LEU A 63 2.57 -6.54 -7.67
C LEU A 63 1.26 -5.76 -7.47
N VAL A 64 1.34 -4.43 -7.41
CA VAL A 64 0.16 -3.55 -7.29
C VAL A 64 -0.81 -3.80 -8.44
N THR A 65 -0.33 -3.83 -9.68
CA THR A 65 -1.17 -4.01 -10.86
C THR A 65 -1.88 -5.36 -10.85
N ARG A 66 -1.20 -6.43 -10.40
CA ARG A 66 -1.80 -7.77 -10.23
C ARG A 66 -2.84 -7.86 -9.12
N VAL A 67 -2.71 -7.06 -8.06
CA VAL A 67 -3.74 -6.99 -7.00
C VAL A 67 -4.92 -6.14 -7.45
N ALA A 68 -4.67 -5.04 -8.17
CA ALA A 68 -5.71 -4.16 -8.69
C ALA A 68 -6.64 -4.89 -9.69
N ASN A 69 -6.06 -5.61 -10.65
CA ASN A 69 -6.80 -6.37 -11.67
C ASN A 69 -7.39 -7.71 -11.14
N GLY A 70 -7.18 -8.05 -9.86
CA GLY A 70 -7.69 -9.28 -9.24
C GLY A 70 -6.99 -10.57 -9.69
N THR A 71 -5.86 -10.48 -10.41
CA THR A 71 -5.10 -11.67 -10.87
C THR A 71 -4.17 -12.25 -9.79
N SER A 72 -3.94 -11.53 -8.70
CA SER A 72 -3.24 -12.02 -7.51
C SER A 72 -4.05 -11.72 -6.26
N PRO A 73 -4.18 -12.67 -5.32
CA PRO A 73 -4.60 -12.34 -3.96
C PRO A 73 -3.57 -11.38 -3.35
N GLY A 74 -4.04 -10.41 -2.58
CA GLY A 74 -3.22 -9.42 -1.89
C GLY A 74 -4.08 -8.33 -1.23
N ASP A 75 -3.51 -7.66 -0.24
CA ASP A 75 -4.22 -6.57 0.45
C ASP A 75 -4.32 -5.33 -0.47
N ARG A 76 -5.57 -4.96 -0.81
CA ARG A 76 -5.87 -3.78 -1.63
C ARG A 76 -5.47 -2.47 -0.97
N ARG A 77 -5.51 -2.37 0.36
CA ARG A 77 -5.05 -1.18 1.09
C ARG A 77 -3.54 -1.05 0.99
N ALA A 78 -2.81 -2.14 1.19
CA ALA A 78 -1.36 -2.18 0.95
C ALA A 78 -0.99 -1.86 -0.51
N ALA A 79 -1.78 -2.36 -1.48
CA ALA A 79 -1.57 -2.06 -2.90
C ALA A 79 -1.74 -0.57 -3.20
N ARG A 80 -2.75 0.07 -2.61
CA ARG A 80 -3.01 1.50 -2.74
C ARG A 80 -1.85 2.33 -2.17
N LEU A 81 -1.44 2.05 -0.93
CA LEU A 81 -0.33 2.75 -0.28
C LEU A 81 0.95 2.63 -1.11
N ALA A 82 1.30 1.41 -1.55
CA ALA A 82 2.47 1.20 -2.40
C ALA A 82 2.38 1.98 -3.73
N ALA A 83 1.20 2.02 -4.36
CA ALA A 83 0.98 2.73 -5.62
C ALA A 83 1.13 4.26 -5.49
N GLU A 84 0.54 4.85 -4.44
CA GLU A 84 0.63 6.28 -4.15
C GLU A 84 2.08 6.71 -3.96
N VAL A 85 2.84 5.93 -3.20
CA VAL A 85 4.24 6.21 -2.87
C VAL A 85 5.15 6.12 -4.09
N ILE A 86 4.96 5.11 -4.95
CA ILE A 86 5.75 4.98 -6.20
C ILE A 86 5.39 6.10 -7.19
N LEU A 87 4.12 6.52 -7.25
CA LEU A 87 3.71 7.63 -8.10
C LEU A 87 4.31 8.97 -7.65
N ASP A 88 4.34 9.22 -6.34
CA ASP A 88 4.98 10.41 -5.78
C ASP A 88 6.47 10.45 -6.16
N HIS A 89 7.17 9.33 -5.97
CA HIS A 89 8.56 9.16 -6.39
C HIS A 89 8.76 9.47 -7.88
N HIS A 90 7.94 8.89 -8.76
CA HIS A 90 8.05 9.14 -10.19
C HIS A 90 7.73 10.58 -10.58
N ARG A 91 6.85 11.28 -9.86
CA ARG A 91 6.52 12.69 -10.09
C ARG A 91 7.68 13.59 -9.69
N MET A 92 8.37 13.29 -8.60
CA MET A 92 9.57 14.03 -8.18
C MET A 92 10.68 14.02 -9.24
N LEU A 93 10.71 13.03 -10.15
CA LEU A 93 11.66 13.00 -11.26
C LEU A 93 11.47 14.11 -12.30
N ILE A 94 10.32 14.79 -12.35
CA ILE A 94 10.03 15.85 -13.34
C ILE A 94 10.96 17.06 -13.19
N GLY A 95 11.38 17.35 -11.95
CA GLY A 95 12.24 18.50 -11.63
C GLY A 95 13.72 18.24 -11.91
N LEU A 96 14.07 17.07 -12.47
CA LEU A 96 15.45 16.63 -12.60
C LEU A 96 15.92 16.62 -14.04
N PRO A 97 17.18 17.01 -14.30
CA PRO A 97 17.76 16.86 -15.62
C PRO A 97 17.92 15.38 -15.97
N GLY A 98 17.46 14.99 -17.17
CA GLY A 98 17.64 13.66 -17.73
C GLY A 98 16.35 13.02 -18.26
N THR A 99 16.44 11.76 -18.67
CA THR A 99 15.33 11.02 -19.30
C THR A 99 14.57 10.11 -18.32
N ALA A 100 14.90 10.14 -17.03
CA ALA A 100 14.30 9.26 -16.02
C ALA A 100 12.78 9.46 -15.91
N TYR A 101 12.30 10.71 -15.89
CA TYR A 101 10.87 11.03 -15.87
C TYR A 101 10.12 10.51 -17.10
N ALA A 102 10.72 10.65 -18.29
CA ALA A 102 10.14 10.13 -19.52
C ALA A 102 10.09 8.60 -19.52
N ARG A 103 11.14 7.93 -19.03
CA ARG A 103 11.22 6.47 -18.93
C ARG A 103 10.17 5.87 -18.01
N THR A 104 9.75 6.58 -16.96
CA THR A 104 8.72 6.10 -16.02
C THR A 104 7.28 6.38 -16.48
N ALA A 105 7.08 7.04 -17.63
CA ALA A 105 5.75 7.45 -18.10
C ALA A 105 4.76 6.28 -18.25
N GLY A 106 5.19 5.14 -18.81
CA GLY A 106 4.34 3.96 -18.92
C GLY A 106 3.88 3.42 -17.56
N ARG A 107 4.78 3.42 -16.57
CA ARG A 107 4.51 2.94 -15.21
C ARG A 107 3.60 3.89 -14.45
N ARG A 108 3.79 5.20 -14.61
CA ARG A 108 2.87 6.19 -14.04
C ARG A 108 1.44 5.96 -14.52
N ARG A 109 1.25 5.75 -15.83
CA ARG A 109 -0.08 5.44 -16.39
C ARG A 109 -0.68 4.15 -15.84
N ALA A 110 0.13 3.09 -15.71
CA ALA A 110 -0.32 1.81 -15.15
C ALA A 110 -0.75 1.95 -13.68
N LEU A 111 0.05 2.63 -12.85
CA LEU A 111 -0.25 2.87 -11.44
C LEU A 111 -1.45 3.81 -11.25
N GLU A 112 -1.60 4.83 -12.08
CA GLU A 112 -2.77 5.71 -12.08
C GLU A 112 -4.05 4.93 -12.43
N SER A 113 -3.98 3.98 -13.37
CA SER A 113 -5.10 3.10 -13.67
C SER A 113 -5.39 2.15 -12.51
N ALA A 114 -4.37 1.49 -11.96
CA ALA A 114 -4.50 0.58 -10.84
C ALA A 114 -5.11 1.28 -9.61
N LEU A 115 -4.74 2.53 -9.33
CA LEU A 115 -5.34 3.31 -8.24
C LEU A 115 -6.83 3.58 -8.47
N ARG A 116 -7.23 3.91 -9.70
CA ARG A 116 -8.66 4.07 -10.03
C ARG A 116 -9.43 2.77 -9.78
N ASP A 117 -8.87 1.64 -10.19
CA ASP A 117 -9.49 0.33 -10.01
C ASP A 117 -9.57 -0.06 -8.51
N LEU A 118 -8.52 0.25 -7.74
CA LEU A 118 -8.49 0.02 -6.29
C LEU A 118 -9.49 0.92 -5.53
N HIS A 119 -9.71 2.16 -5.98
CA HIS A 119 -10.73 3.05 -5.43
C HIS A 119 -12.14 2.60 -5.81
N ALA A 120 -12.37 2.20 -7.06
CA ALA A 120 -13.65 1.69 -7.53
C ALA A 120 -14.03 0.35 -6.88
N GLY A 121 -13.03 -0.48 -6.56
CA GLY A 121 -13.21 -1.77 -5.87
C GLY A 121 -13.32 -1.68 -4.35
N SER A 122 -13.29 -0.48 -3.76
CA SER A 122 -13.59 -0.29 -2.33
C SER A 122 -15.11 -0.19 -2.18
N PRO A 123 -15.83 -1.22 -1.71
CA PRO A 123 -17.19 -0.98 -1.24
C PRO A 123 -17.09 0.06 -0.13
N ALA A 124 -17.92 1.10 -0.20
CA ALA A 124 -18.10 2.01 0.91
C ALA A 124 -18.44 1.19 2.17
N SER A 125 -17.45 1.00 3.05
CA SER A 125 -17.71 0.63 4.44
C SER A 125 -18.33 1.84 5.13
N GLY A 126 -19.60 2.07 4.85
CA GLY A 126 -20.41 3.19 5.33
C GLY A 126 -21.87 2.92 5.00
N GLY A 127 -22.41 1.88 5.62
CA GLY A 127 -23.75 1.37 5.37
C GLY A 127 -24.03 0.08 6.14
N ALA A 128 -23.76 0.09 7.44
CA ALA A 128 -24.42 -0.77 8.41
C ALA A 128 -24.93 0.16 9.51
N ASP A 129 -25.95 0.90 9.09
CA ASP A 129 -26.89 1.61 9.94
C ASP A 129 -27.63 0.58 10.80
N GLU A 130 -27.81 0.93 12.06
CA GLU A 130 -28.92 0.61 12.95
C GLU A 130 -29.87 -0.51 12.48
N ALA A 131 -29.61 -1.72 12.98
CA ALA A 131 -30.68 -2.64 13.33
C ALA A 131 -30.42 -3.08 14.77
N GLU A 132 -30.96 -2.25 15.66
CA GLU A 132 -31.31 -2.54 17.05
C GLU A 132 -31.96 -3.94 17.13
N ASP A 133 -31.13 -4.97 17.32
CA ASP A 133 -31.61 -6.32 17.60
C ASP A 133 -31.86 -6.45 19.10
N THR A 134 -33.14 -6.61 19.38
CA THR A 134 -33.80 -6.68 20.68
C THR A 134 -33.17 -7.76 21.57
N ALA A 135 -32.60 -7.36 22.70
CA ALA A 135 -32.28 -8.26 23.81
C ALA A 135 -33.37 -8.18 24.90
N PRO A 136 -33.81 -9.31 25.48
CA PRO A 136 -35.08 -9.42 26.19
C PRO A 136 -35.02 -8.93 27.66
N PRO A 137 -36.14 -8.54 28.29
CA PRO A 137 -36.22 -8.40 29.73
C PRO A 137 -36.48 -9.77 30.37
N HIS A 138 -35.42 -10.39 30.91
CA HIS A 138 -35.54 -11.45 31.90
C HIS A 138 -34.83 -11.00 33.17
N ASP A 139 -35.54 -10.27 34.03
CA ASP A 139 -35.56 -10.56 35.47
C ASP A 139 -36.54 -9.65 36.20
N ALA A 140 -37.61 -10.25 36.72
CA ALA A 140 -38.42 -9.69 37.79
C ALA A 140 -38.99 -10.84 38.63
N ALA A 141 -38.12 -11.48 39.40
CA ALA A 141 -38.53 -12.19 40.58
C ALA A 141 -38.94 -11.16 41.65
N THR A 142 -40.24 -11.02 41.97
CA THR A 142 -40.71 -10.60 43.29
C THR A 142 -42.12 -11.15 43.56
N HIS A 143 -42.20 -11.87 44.68
CA HIS A 143 -43.26 -12.58 45.39
C HIS A 143 -44.75 -12.24 45.16
N PRO A 144 -45.65 -13.25 45.20
CA PRO A 144 -47.03 -13.06 45.66
C PRO A 144 -47.13 -13.34 47.17
N GLY A 145 -47.30 -12.29 47.97
CA GLY A 145 -47.67 -12.39 49.38
C GLY A 145 -49.11 -11.90 49.60
N GLY A 146 -49.95 -12.75 50.20
CA GLY A 146 -50.99 -12.32 51.14
C GLY A 146 -52.41 -12.12 50.61
N HIS A 147 -53.17 -13.21 50.50
CA HIS A 147 -54.61 -13.21 50.78
C HIS A 147 -54.83 -13.48 52.28
N ALA A 148 -55.43 -12.53 53.00
CA ALA A 148 -56.36 -12.69 54.12
C ALA A 148 -56.67 -11.33 54.74
#